data_AF-A0A941IN23-F1
#
_entry.id   AF-A0A941IN23-F1
#
_cell.length_a   1.000
_cell.length_b   1.000
_cell.length_c   1.000
_cell.angle_alpha   90.00
_cell.angle_beta   90.00
_cell.angle_gamma   90.00
#
_symmetry.space_group_name_H-M   'P 1'
#
loop_
_entity.id
_entity.type
_entity.pdbx_description
1 polymer ?
#
loop_
_entity_poly.entity_id
_entity_poly.type
_entity_poly.pdbx_seq_one_letter_code
_entity_poly.pdbx_strand_id
1 'polypeptide(L)'
;RFHRVDPRRAPLLDLTAAAQRAGDVEGAHLAAALAVEAELNRGRAEPIPMNIDGATAVIYAELGFPPPLARGLFVLSRSIGILAHAWEESQSGIRNKGPIPRDLLPSYRAPEA
;
A
#
# COMPACT_ATOMS: atom_id res chain seq x y z
N ARG A 1 12.06 -3.23 -5.15
CA ARG A 1 11.46 -2.03 -4.52
C ARG A 1 12.21 -0.82 -5.09
N PHE A 2 11.58 -0.01 -5.95
CA PHE A 2 12.28 1.07 -6.70
C PHE A 2 12.69 2.26 -5.82
N HIS A 3 12.00 2.48 -4.70
CA HIS A 3 12.31 3.56 -3.76
C HIS A 3 12.76 2.99 -2.41
N ARG A 4 13.82 3.57 -1.83
CA ARG A 4 14.30 3.24 -0.48
C ARG A 4 13.31 3.72 0.58
N VAL A 5 12.69 4.86 0.38
CA VAL A 5 11.57 5.38 1.19
C VAL A 5 10.38 5.58 0.26
N ASP A 6 9.16 5.21 0.69
CA ASP A 6 7.97 5.42 -0.13
C ASP A 6 7.70 6.92 -0.32
N PRO A 7 7.72 7.45 -1.55
CA PRO A 7 7.58 8.89 -1.78
C PRO A 7 6.19 9.42 -1.40
N ARG A 8 5.18 8.55 -1.26
CA ARG A 8 3.81 8.93 -0.89
C ARG A 8 3.64 9.06 0.61
N ARG A 9 4.51 8.42 1.41
CA ARG A 9 4.37 8.38 2.87
C ARG A 9 4.46 9.76 3.49
N ALA A 10 5.51 10.53 3.19
CA ALA A 10 5.70 11.85 3.78
C ALA A 10 4.52 12.82 3.48
N PRO A 11 4.09 13.02 2.22
CA PRO A 11 2.94 13.89 1.93
C PRO A 11 1.66 13.51 2.68
N LEU A 12 1.39 12.21 2.83
CA LEU A 12 0.20 11.74 3.53
C LEU A 12 0.26 12.00 5.04
N LEU A 13 1.40 11.71 5.67
CA LEU A 13 1.57 11.98 7.11
C LEU A 13 1.61 13.48 7.40
N ASP A 14 2.14 14.30 6.50
CA ASP A 14 2.14 15.76 6.63
C ASP A 14 0.72 16.33 6.58
N LEU A 15 -0.16 15.78 5.73
CA LEU A 15 -1.57 16.11 5.69
C LEU A 15 -2.30 15.67 6.97
N THR A 16 -2.01 14.48 7.49
CA THR A 16 -2.56 14.03 8.77
C THR A 16 -2.11 14.94 9.92
N ALA A 17 -0.83 15.34 9.94
CA ALA A 17 -0.30 16.26 10.94
C ALA A 17 -0.92 17.67 10.79
N ALA A 18 -1.24 18.11 9.58
CA ALA A 18 -1.96 19.36 9.35
C ALA A 18 -3.39 19.29 9.88
N ALA A 19 -4.11 18.19 9.62
CA ALA A 19 -5.45 17.94 10.17
C ALA A 19 -5.43 17.90 11.71
N GLN A 20 -4.40 17.29 12.31
CA GLN A 20 -4.21 17.32 13.77
C GLN A 20 -4.04 18.75 14.28
N ARG A 21 -3.19 19.57 13.64
CA ARG A 21 -3.00 20.98 14.03
C ARG A 21 -4.26 21.83 13.88
N ALA A 22 -5.13 21.47 12.93
CA ALA A 22 -6.43 22.11 12.73
C ALA A 22 -7.48 21.64 13.76
N GLY A 23 -7.22 20.55 14.49
CA GLY A 23 -8.16 19.95 15.43
C GLY A 23 -9.18 19.01 14.80
N ASP A 24 -9.00 18.63 13.53
CA ASP A 24 -9.89 17.72 12.81
C ASP A 24 -9.74 16.26 13.27
N VAL A 25 -8.55 15.90 13.77
CA VAL A 25 -8.20 14.56 14.29
C VAL A 25 -7.33 14.70 15.54
N GLU A 26 -7.29 13.66 16.38
CA GLU A 26 -6.54 13.66 17.65
C GLU A 26 -5.01 13.56 17.44
N GLY A 27 -4.58 12.76 16.45
CA GLY A 27 -3.17 12.52 16.14
C GLY A 27 -2.52 11.40 16.95
N ALA A 28 -3.27 10.68 17.78
CA ALA A 28 -2.74 9.59 18.61
C ALA A 28 -2.21 8.41 17.79
N HIS A 29 -2.88 8.07 16.68
CA HIS A 29 -2.44 7.00 15.79
C HIS A 29 -1.23 7.41 14.94
N LEU A 30 -1.15 8.67 14.53
CA LEU A 30 0.04 9.23 13.88
C LEU A 30 1.26 9.15 14.82
N ALA A 31 1.10 9.59 16.07
CA ALA A 31 2.17 9.53 17.07
C ALA A 31 2.61 8.09 17.34
N ALA A 32 1.66 7.16 17.51
CA ALA A 32 1.95 5.75 17.73
C ALA A 32 2.71 5.13 16.54
N ALA A 33 2.28 5.39 15.31
CA ALA A 33 2.91 4.83 14.12
C ALA A 33 4.35 5.34 13.92
N LEU A 34 4.61 6.62 14.19
CA LEU A 34 5.96 7.18 14.15
C LEU A 34 6.86 6.61 15.26
N ALA A 35 6.31 6.40 16.47
CA ALA A 35 7.04 5.76 17.56
C ALA A 35 7.41 4.30 17.24
N VAL A 36 6.48 3.54 16.64
CA VAL A 36 6.74 2.17 16.18
C VAL A 36 7.83 2.15 15.11
N GLU A 37 7.77 3.05 14.12
CA GLU A 37 8.80 3.15 13.10
C GLU A 37 10.18 3.51 13.69
N ALA A 38 10.22 4.43 14.66
CA ALA A 38 11.46 4.79 15.34
C ALA A 38 12.06 3.60 16.11
N GLU A 39 11.25 2.90 16.90
CA GLU A 39 11.74 1.74 17.68
C GLU A 39 12.15 0.57 16.78
N LEU A 40 11.38 0.28 15.72
CA LEU A 40 11.75 -0.74 14.73
C LEU A 40 13.12 -0.48 14.10
N ASN A 41 13.51 0.79 13.98
CA ASN A 41 14.76 1.23 13.38
C ASN A 41 15.90 1.42 14.37
N ARG A 42 15.65 1.31 15.67
CA ARG A 42 16.67 1.50 16.70
C ARG A 42 17.79 0.45 16.56
N GLY A 43 19.02 0.93 16.39
CA GLY A 43 20.21 0.08 16.25
C GLY A 43 20.34 -0.65 14.92
N ARG A 44 19.48 -0.37 13.93
CA ARG A 44 19.62 -0.95 12.59
C ARG A 44 20.60 -0.14 11.74
N ALA A 45 21.49 -0.84 11.04
CA ALA A 45 22.33 -0.24 10.00
C ALA A 45 21.49 0.21 8.78
N GLU A 46 20.44 -0.55 8.47
CA GLU A 46 19.52 -0.29 7.36
C GLU A 46 18.09 -0.12 7.88
N PRO A 47 17.45 1.04 7.64
CA PRO A 47 16.12 1.31 8.15
C PRO A 47 15.04 0.52 7.38
N ILE A 48 13.97 0.18 8.09
CA ILE A 48 12.69 -0.32 7.60
C ILE A 48 11.70 0.85 7.60
N PRO A 49 11.53 1.55 6.47
CA PRO A 49 10.61 2.67 6.40
C PRO A 49 9.18 2.20 6.22
N MET A 50 8.26 2.94 6.83
CA MET A 50 6.83 2.80 6.65
C MET A 50 6.47 2.85 5.16
N ASN A 51 5.70 1.85 4.71
CA ASN A 51 5.16 1.80 3.35
C ASN A 51 3.87 2.63 3.25
N ILE A 52 3.32 2.71 2.04
CA ILE A 52 2.03 3.37 1.81
C ILE A 52 0.90 2.78 2.68
N ASP A 53 0.88 1.47 2.89
CA ASP A 53 -0.21 0.82 3.62
C ASP A 53 -0.24 1.29 5.08
N GLY A 54 0.94 1.41 5.71
CA GLY A 54 1.09 1.99 7.04
C GLY A 54 0.63 3.44 7.11
N ALA A 55 1.00 4.27 6.11
CA ALA A 55 0.57 5.67 6.06
C ALA A 55 -0.96 5.79 5.91
N THR A 56 -1.58 4.96 5.07
CA THR A 56 -3.05 4.94 4.94
C THR A 56 -3.75 4.38 6.18
N ALA A 57 -3.15 3.41 6.87
CA ALA A 57 -3.69 2.88 8.11
C ALA A 57 -3.74 3.94 9.22
N VAL A 58 -2.72 4.80 9.31
CA VAL A 58 -2.74 5.97 10.21
C VAL A 58 -3.93 6.86 9.89
N ILE A 59 -4.11 7.24 8.62
CA ILE A 59 -5.23 8.10 8.20
C ILE A 59 -6.57 7.46 8.58
N TYR A 60 -6.78 6.18 8.26
CA TYR A 60 -8.05 5.51 8.56
C TYR A 60 -8.32 5.41 10.06
N ALA A 61 -7.27 5.18 10.86
CA ALA A 61 -7.40 5.12 12.31
C ALA A 61 -7.73 6.51 12.90
N GLU A 62 -7.06 7.58 12.45
CA GLU A 62 -7.37 8.96 12.85
C GLU A 62 -8.80 9.39 12.49
N LEU A 63 -9.32 8.89 11.37
CA LEU A 63 -10.71 9.10 10.96
C LEU A 63 -11.72 8.21 11.70
N GLY A 64 -11.27 7.37 12.64
CA GLY A 64 -12.13 6.51 13.45
C GLY A 64 -12.66 5.27 12.75
N PHE A 65 -12.08 4.85 11.61
CA PHE A 65 -12.50 3.63 10.94
C PHE A 65 -12.06 2.38 11.72
N PRO A 66 -12.97 1.42 11.98
CA PRO A 66 -12.60 0.11 12.45
C PRO A 66 -11.63 -0.59 11.48
N PRO A 67 -10.59 -1.32 11.96
CA PRO A 67 -9.61 -1.98 11.10
C PRO A 67 -10.19 -2.89 9.99
N PRO A 68 -11.30 -3.63 10.21
CA PRO A 68 -11.93 -4.40 9.13
C PRO A 68 -12.43 -3.54 7.96
N LEU A 69 -12.90 -2.30 8.22
CA LEU A 69 -13.39 -1.40 7.17
C LEU A 69 -12.27 -0.79 6.32
N ALA A 70 -11.07 -0.61 6.89
CA ALA A 70 -9.90 -0.11 6.15
C ALA A 70 -9.59 -0.97 4.90
N ARG A 71 -9.79 -2.29 4.98
CA ARG A 71 -9.66 -3.19 3.82
C ARG A 71 -10.69 -2.89 2.74
N GLY A 72 -11.91 -2.53 3.11
CA GLY A 72 -12.96 -2.11 2.18
C GLY A 72 -12.58 -0.84 1.42
N LEU A 73 -12.04 0.17 2.12
CA LEU A 73 -11.56 1.41 1.50
C LEU A 73 -10.44 1.15 0.49
N PHE A 74 -9.51 0.24 0.82
CA PHE A 74 -8.47 -0.19 -0.12
C PHE A 74 -9.07 -0.83 -1.38
N VAL A 75 -10.01 -1.77 -1.22
CA VAL A 75 -10.66 -2.45 -2.35
C VAL A 75 -11.39 -1.44 -3.24
N LEU A 76 -12.14 -0.50 -2.66
CA LEU A 76 -12.86 0.54 -3.41
C LEU A 76 -11.90 1.37 -4.27
N SER A 77 -10.81 1.88 -3.67
CA SER A 77 -9.80 2.66 -4.40
C SER A 77 -9.15 1.85 -5.53
N ARG A 78 -8.76 0.60 -5.27
CA ARG A 78 -8.14 -0.27 -6.29
C ARG A 78 -9.10 -0.65 -7.42
N SER A 79 -10.39 -0.77 -7.12
CA SER A 79 -11.41 -1.14 -8.11
C SER A 79 -11.52 -0.12 -9.25
N ILE A 80 -11.30 1.17 -8.95
CA ILE A 80 -11.26 2.24 -9.97
C ILE A 80 -10.11 2.02 -10.96
N GLY A 81 -8.92 1.72 -10.46
CA GLY A 81 -7.76 1.45 -11.32
C GLY A 81 -7.94 0.17 -12.14
N ILE A 82 -8.51 -0.88 -11.54
CA ILE A 82 -8.82 -2.13 -12.25
C ILE A 82 -9.83 -1.88 -13.37
N LEU A 83 -10.88 -1.10 -13.11
CA LEU A 83 -11.86 -0.70 -14.13
C LEU A 83 -11.18 0.04 -15.29
N ALA A 84 -10.34 1.03 -14.98
CA ALA A 84 -9.63 1.80 -16.00
C ALA A 84 -8.71 0.92 -16.87
N HIS A 85 -7.93 0.03 -16.24
CA HIS A 85 -7.09 -0.91 -16.97
C HIS A 85 -7.89 -1.91 -17.80
N ALA A 86 -9.01 -2.43 -17.28
CA ALA A 86 -9.88 -3.33 -18.02
C ALA A 86 -10.49 -2.65 -19.25
N TRP A 87 -10.89 -1.37 -19.11
CA TRP A 87 -11.37 -0.57 -20.22
C TRP A 87 -10.29 -0.34 -21.26
N GLU A 88 -9.10 0.11 -20.85
CA GLU A 88 -7.95 0.33 -21.75
C GLU A 88 -7.59 -0.95 -22.52
N GLU A 89 -7.49 -2.09 -21.83
CA GLU A 89 -7.20 -3.38 -22.46
C GLU A 89 -8.33 -3.79 -23.42
N SER A 90 -9.60 -3.50 -23.11
CA SER A 90 -10.71 -3.81 -24.03
C SER A 90 -10.63 -3.06 -25.36
N GLN A 91 -9.96 -1.90 -25.40
CA GLN A 91 -9.76 -1.08 -26.59
C GLN A 91 -8.50 -1.42 -27.39
N SER A 92 -7.62 -2.26 -26.85
CA SER A 92 -6.31 -2.59 -27.43
C SER A 92 -6.37 -3.47 -28.69
N GLY A 93 -7.50 -4.14 -28.93
CA GLY A 93 -7.68 -5.09 -30.04
C GLY A 93 -6.83 -6.37 -29.92
N ILE A 94 -6.06 -6.54 -28.84
CA ILE A 94 -5.30 -7.76 -28.59
C ILE A 94 -6.16 -8.79 -27.84
N ARG A 95 -5.90 -10.08 -28.10
CA ARG A 95 -6.56 -11.15 -27.34
C ARG A 95 -6.06 -11.11 -25.90
N ASN A 96 -6.98 -11.36 -24.97
CA ASN A 96 -6.67 -11.45 -23.54
C ASN A 96 -5.44 -12.34 -23.31
N LYS A 97 -4.38 -11.75 -22.75
CA LYS A 97 -3.09 -12.44 -22.58
C LYS A 97 -3.28 -13.58 -21.59
N GLY A 98 -2.89 -14.80 -21.98
CA GLY A 98 -2.75 -15.89 -21.03
C GLY A 98 -1.70 -15.55 -19.97
N PRO A 99 -1.76 -16.14 -18.76
CA PRO A 99 -0.95 -15.73 -17.62
C PRO A 99 0.56 -15.93 -17.83
N ILE A 100 0.96 -16.71 -18.84
CA ILE A 100 2.36 -17.10 -19.08
C ILE A 100 2.66 -16.97 -20.58
N PRO A 101 3.68 -16.17 -20.97
CA PRO A 101 4.25 -16.22 -22.32
C PRO A 101 4.62 -17.66 -22.68
N ARG A 102 4.29 -18.12 -23.88
CA ARG A 102 4.41 -19.55 -24.25
C ARG A 102 5.83 -20.09 -24.15
N ASP A 103 6.82 -19.21 -24.20
CA ASP A 103 8.25 -19.42 -24.09
C ASP A 103 8.78 -19.44 -22.64
N LEU A 104 7.96 -19.05 -21.66
CA LEU A 104 8.32 -18.93 -20.23
C LEU A 104 7.51 -19.88 -19.35
N LEU A 105 7.37 -21.14 -19.76
CA LEU A 105 6.69 -22.15 -18.96
C LEU A 105 7.53 -22.58 -17.73
N PRO A 106 6.91 -22.83 -16.56
CA PRO A 106 7.62 -23.34 -15.39
C PRO A 106 8.31 -24.68 -15.68
N SER A 107 9.50 -24.87 -15.11
CA SER A 107 10.18 -26.16 -15.15
C SER A 107 9.39 -27.20 -14.36
N TYR A 108 8.97 -28.29 -15.00
CA TYR A 108 8.35 -29.42 -14.31
C TYR A 108 9.42 -30.28 -13.64
N ARG A 109 9.30 -30.50 -12.32
CA ARG A 109 10.05 -31.54 -11.61
C ARG A 109 9.10 -32.69 -11.32
N ALA A 110 9.33 -33.84 -11.95
CA ALA A 110 8.58 -35.05 -11.67
C ALA A 110 8.86 -35.54 -10.24
N PRO A 111 7.90 -36.18 -9.57
CA PRO A 111 8.15 -36.89 -8.31
C PRO A 111 9.23 -37.95 -8.50
N GLU A 112 10.09 -38.15 -7.49
CA GLU A 112 11.03 -39.27 -7.47
C GLU A 112 10.24 -40.59 -7.32
N ALA A 113 10.69 -41.63 -8.04
CA ALA A 113 10.04 -42.95 -8.09
C ALA A 113 10.24 -43.76 -6.81
#